data_AF-A0AAN8S243-F1
#
_entry.id   AF-A0AAN8S243-F1
#
_cell.length_a   1.000
_cell.length_b   1.000
_cell.length_c   1.000
_cell.angle_alpha   90.00
_cell.angle_beta   90.00
_cell.angle_gamma   90.00
#
_symmetry.space_group_name_H-M   'P 1'
#
loop_
_entity.id
_entity.type
_entity.pdbx_description
1 polymer ?
#
loop_
_entity_poly.entity_id
_entity_poly.type
_entity_poly.pdbx_seq_one_letter_code
_entity_poly.pdbx_strand_id
1 'polypeptide(L)'
;MRLSMEEGRREEEETPGDLLCCRAVTHTQVHLRSHFIMNGVCVRWRGWIDLDRLDGVGCLEYDEDKAQMEDSMLRDQIERYNQRLRDFEEKQRAYRGQQERSAEQELEVGNDNRERKSKGQKKKTLGEAFFCNPWKVAEK
;
A
#
# COMPACT_ATOMS: atom_id res chain seq x y z
N MET A 1 17.21 49.01 -10.69
CA MET A 1 15.89 49.62 -10.96
C MET A 1 14.91 49.04 -9.96
N ARG A 2 14.50 49.83 -8.96
CA ARG A 2 13.40 49.50 -8.06
C ARG A 2 12.11 49.84 -8.80
N LEU A 3 11.26 48.85 -9.06
CA LEU A 3 9.86 49.09 -9.36
C LEU A 3 9.11 48.90 -8.05
N SER A 4 8.67 50.02 -7.48
CA SER A 4 7.76 50.07 -6.34
C SER A 4 6.44 49.40 -6.74
N MET A 5 6.21 48.18 -6.28
CA MET A 5 4.86 47.61 -6.23
C MET A 5 4.19 48.19 -4.99
N GLU A 6 3.20 49.05 -5.20
CA GLU A 6 2.30 49.47 -4.13
C GLU A 6 1.60 48.23 -3.56
N GLU A 7 1.89 47.97 -2.30
CA GLU A 7 1.40 46.85 -1.51
C GLU A 7 -0.07 47.09 -1.15
N GLY A 8 -0.97 46.78 -2.09
CA GLY A 8 -2.40 46.68 -1.85
C GLY A 8 -2.74 45.40 -1.10
N ARG A 9 -2.41 45.34 0.19
CA ARG A 9 -2.82 44.28 1.11
C ARG A 9 -4.33 44.32 1.32
N ARG A 10 -5.10 43.65 0.45
CA ARG A 10 -6.51 43.34 0.70
C ARG A 10 -6.62 41.89 1.15
N GLU A 11 -7.13 41.73 2.37
CA GLU A 11 -7.42 40.47 3.04
C GLU A 11 -8.07 39.47 2.08
N GLU A 12 -7.42 38.31 1.93
CA GLU A 12 -7.94 37.17 1.19
C GLU A 12 -9.02 36.51 2.06
N GLU A 13 -10.28 36.84 1.79
CA GLU A 13 -11.37 35.97 2.19
C GLU A 13 -11.31 34.75 1.27
N GLU A 14 -10.63 33.69 1.71
CA GLU A 14 -10.65 32.40 1.02
C GLU A 14 -12.06 31.80 1.12
N THR A 15 -12.86 32.00 0.08
CA THR A 15 -14.13 31.28 -0.09
C THR A 15 -13.82 29.79 -0.32
N PRO A 16 -14.44 28.88 0.45
CA PRO A 16 -14.21 27.45 0.28
C PRO A 16 -14.99 26.96 -0.95
N GLY A 17 -14.40 27.07 -2.15
CA GLY A 17 -15.00 26.44 -3.34
C GLY A 17 -14.55 26.90 -4.73
N ASP A 18 -13.75 27.95 -4.89
CA ASP A 18 -13.62 28.56 -6.23
C ASP A 18 -12.42 28.03 -7.02
N LEU A 19 -12.70 27.08 -7.93
CA LEU A 19 -11.77 26.60 -8.98
C LEU A 19 -11.35 27.72 -9.96
N LEU A 20 -12.09 28.83 -9.98
CA LEU A 20 -11.77 30.01 -10.77
C LEU A 20 -12.51 31.22 -10.19
N CYS A 21 -11.83 32.08 -9.41
CA CYS A 21 -12.43 33.34 -8.97
C CYS A 21 -12.28 34.37 -10.10
N CYS A 22 -13.35 34.52 -10.90
CA CYS A 22 -13.47 35.61 -11.86
C CYS A 22 -14.03 36.85 -11.16
N ARG A 23 -13.20 37.82 -10.80
CA ARG A 23 -13.70 39.13 -10.36
C ARG A 23 -13.77 40.04 -11.57
N ALA A 24 -14.96 40.30 -12.08
CA ALA A 24 -15.17 41.34 -13.07
C ALA A 24 -14.85 42.69 -12.42
N VAL A 25 -13.79 43.34 -12.89
CA VAL A 25 -13.42 44.69 -12.47
C VAL A 25 -13.50 45.52 -13.74
N THR A 26 -14.66 46.15 -13.95
CA THR A 26 -15.05 46.97 -15.13
C THR A 26 -15.59 46.20 -16.34
N HIS A 27 -16.28 46.92 -17.24
CA HIS A 27 -17.02 46.40 -18.40
C HIS A 27 -16.13 45.68 -19.44
N THR A 28 -14.82 45.93 -19.43
CA THR A 28 -13.88 45.43 -20.44
C THR A 28 -12.74 44.59 -19.85
N GLN A 29 -12.59 44.48 -18.52
CA GLN A 29 -11.48 43.73 -17.92
C GLN A 29 -11.96 42.68 -16.92
N VAL A 30 -11.50 41.44 -17.10
CA VAL A 30 -11.79 40.30 -16.22
C VAL A 30 -10.53 39.89 -15.49
N HIS A 31 -10.56 39.85 -14.16
CA HIS A 31 -9.50 39.23 -13.38
C HIS A 31 -9.81 37.77 -13.14
N LEU A 32 -8.79 36.92 -13.26
CA LEU A 32 -8.90 35.51 -13.03
C LEU A 32 -7.89 35.08 -11.96
N ARG A 33 -8.34 34.21 -11.06
CA ARG A 33 -7.51 33.54 -10.07
C ARG A 33 -7.85 32.06 -10.06
N SER A 34 -6.84 31.19 -10.11
CA SER A 34 -7.03 29.75 -10.07
C SER A 34 -5.85 29.08 -9.38
N HIS A 35 -6.10 27.95 -8.70
CA HIS A 35 -5.07 27.10 -8.12
C HIS A 35 -5.03 25.79 -8.90
N PHE A 36 -3.84 25.34 -9.29
CA PHE A 36 -3.68 24.05 -9.97
C PHE A 36 -2.32 23.42 -9.70
N ILE A 37 -2.20 22.14 -10.02
CA ILE A 37 -0.97 21.36 -9.89
C ILE A 37 -0.35 21.18 -11.28
N MET A 38 0.86 21.68 -11.47
CA MET A 38 1.60 21.55 -12.74
C MET A 38 2.88 20.78 -12.49
N ASN A 39 3.02 19.60 -13.11
CA ASN A 39 4.19 18.72 -12.96
C ASN A 39 4.51 18.41 -11.48
N GLY A 40 3.49 18.30 -10.63
CA GLY A 40 3.65 18.03 -9.19
C GLY A 40 3.93 19.27 -8.33
N VAL A 41 3.91 20.47 -8.90
CA VAL A 41 4.08 21.73 -8.15
C VAL A 41 2.73 22.42 -8.00
N CYS A 42 2.33 22.71 -6.76
CA CYS A 42 1.15 23.52 -6.49
C CYS A 42 1.43 24.99 -6.80
N VAL A 43 0.64 25.57 -7.69
CA VAL A 43 0.77 26.96 -8.11
C VAL A 43 -0.56 27.68 -8.06
N ARG A 44 -0.48 28.99 -7.84
CA ARG A 44 -1.57 29.96 -7.89
C ARG A 44 -1.36 30.82 -9.12
N TRP A 45 -2.29 30.77 -10.05
CA TRP A 45 -2.31 31.64 -11.21
C TRP A 45 -3.14 32.89 -10.93
N ARG A 46 -2.61 34.03 -11.34
CA ARG A 46 -3.27 35.33 -11.25
C ARG A 46 -3.08 36.07 -12.55
N GLY A 47 -4.17 36.59 -13.11
CA GLY A 47 -4.08 37.36 -14.32
C GLY A 47 -5.32 38.20 -14.58
N TRP A 48 -5.26 38.96 -15.66
CA TRP A 48 -6.39 39.68 -16.19
C TRP A 48 -6.42 39.55 -17.71
N ILE A 49 -7.62 39.68 -18.28
CA ILE A 49 -7.86 39.67 -19.71
C ILE A 49 -8.77 40.86 -20.06
N ASP A 50 -8.38 41.64 -21.07
CA ASP A 50 -9.21 42.63 -21.75
C ASP A 50 -10.17 41.92 -22.72
N LEU A 51 -11.48 42.08 -22.53
CA LEU A 51 -12.52 41.45 -23.33
C LEU A 51 -12.64 42.04 -24.73
N ASP A 52 -12.22 43.29 -24.93
CA ASP A 52 -12.34 43.95 -26.24
C ASP A 52 -11.20 43.51 -27.17
N ARG A 53 -9.99 43.35 -26.61
CA ARG A 53 -8.79 42.97 -27.37
C ARG A 53 -8.40 41.50 -27.23
N LEU A 54 -9.02 40.79 -26.29
CA LEU A 54 -8.67 39.42 -25.90
C LEU A 54 -7.17 39.28 -25.58
N ASP A 55 -6.57 40.34 -25.02
CA ASP A 55 -5.20 40.33 -24.53
C ASP A 55 -5.18 40.33 -23.01
N GLY A 56 -4.04 40.01 -22.41
CA GLY A 56 -3.96 39.90 -20.97
C GLY A 56 -2.57 39.55 -20.49
N VAL A 57 -2.40 39.65 -19.18
CA VAL A 57 -1.15 39.30 -18.49
C VAL A 57 -1.52 38.42 -17.31
N GLY A 58 -0.70 37.39 -17.08
CA GLY A 58 -0.81 36.57 -15.88
C GLY A 58 0.56 36.08 -15.39
N CYS A 59 0.63 35.81 -14.10
CA CYS A 59 1.79 35.25 -13.42
C CYS A 59 1.40 33.96 -12.68
N LEU A 60 2.41 33.12 -12.46
CA LEU A 60 2.32 31.92 -11.62
C LEU A 60 3.12 32.16 -10.35
N GLU A 61 2.50 31.89 -9.22
CA GLU A 61 3.09 31.98 -7.89
C GLU A 61 3.08 30.58 -7.27
N TYR A 62 4.11 30.23 -6.51
CA TYR A 62 4.11 28.97 -5.77
C TYR A 62 3.12 29.06 -4.60
N ASP A 63 2.30 28.03 -4.45
CA ASP A 63 1.28 27.96 -3.38
C ASP A 63 1.76 27.00 -2.29
N GLU A 64 2.46 27.54 -1.29
CA GLU A 64 3.04 26.79 -0.17
C GLU A 64 1.95 26.09 0.67
N ASP A 65 0.86 26.80 0.98
CA ASP A 65 -0.20 26.27 1.84
C ASP A 65 -0.90 25.07 1.19
N LYS A 66 -1.23 25.19 -0.11
CA LYS A 66 -1.77 24.05 -0.86
C LYS A 66 -0.74 22.96 -1.07
N ALA A 67 0.53 23.29 -1.29
CA ALA A 67 1.59 22.29 -1.42
C ALA A 67 1.70 21.44 -0.15
N GLN A 68 1.67 22.06 1.02
CA GLN A 68 1.72 21.34 2.30
C GLN A 68 0.48 20.47 2.51
N MET A 69 -0.70 21.00 2.19
CA MET A 69 -1.95 20.24 2.29
C MET A 69 -1.94 19.01 1.38
N GLU A 70 -1.62 19.18 0.10
CA GLU A 70 -1.52 18.09 -0.87
C GLU A 70 -0.43 17.08 -0.48
N ASP A 71 0.73 17.55 -0.01
CA ASP A 71 1.82 16.65 0.45
C ASP A 71 1.39 15.81 1.66
N SER A 72 0.70 16.40 2.64
CA SER A 72 0.16 15.66 3.78
C SER A 72 -0.90 14.63 3.36
N MET A 73 -1.82 15.00 2.47
CA MET A 73 -2.83 14.09 1.93
C MET A 73 -2.19 12.95 1.15
N LEU A 74 -1.16 13.24 0.35
CA LEU A 74 -0.44 12.25 -0.43
C LEU A 74 0.32 11.27 0.48
N ARG A 75 1.00 11.78 1.51
CA ARG A 75 1.68 10.95 2.52
C ARG A 75 0.71 10.01 3.22
N ASP A 76 -0.45 10.51 3.64
CA ASP A 76 -1.50 9.71 4.26
C ASP A 76 -2.01 8.60 3.32
N GLN A 77 -2.21 8.92 2.05
CA GLN A 77 -2.63 7.94 1.04
C GLN A 77 -1.58 6.85 0.85
N ILE A 78 -0.30 7.23 0.77
CA ILE A 78 0.82 6.29 0.64
C ILE A 78 0.90 5.39 1.87
N GLU A 79 0.78 5.94 3.07
CA GLU A 79 0.83 5.16 4.31
C GLU A 79 -0.31 4.14 4.38
N ARG A 80 -1.54 4.57 4.09
CA ARG A 80 -2.72 3.68 4.05
C ARG A 80 -2.56 2.58 3.00
N TYR A 81 -2.01 2.92 1.84
CA TYR A 81 -1.73 1.94 0.79
C TYR A 81 -0.69 0.91 1.23
N ASN A 82 0.43 1.38 1.79
CA ASN A 82 1.50 0.52 2.28
C ASN A 82 1.04 -0.39 3.42
N GLN A 83 0.18 0.12 4.31
CA GLN A 83 -0.38 -0.70 5.37
C GLN A 83 -1.19 -1.86 4.81
N ARG A 84 -2.08 -1.60 3.85
CA ARG A 84 -2.87 -2.65 3.19
C ARG A 84 -1.99 -3.68 2.50
N LEU A 85 -0.90 -3.23 1.88
CA LEU A 85 0.05 -4.13 1.24
C LEU A 85 0.75 -5.03 2.27
N ARG A 86 1.22 -4.47 3.39
CA ARG A 86 1.83 -5.23 4.50
C ARG A 86 0.87 -6.26 5.08
N ASP A 87 -0.37 -5.87 5.35
CA ASP A 87 -1.39 -6.78 5.89
C ASP A 87 -1.67 -7.94 4.92
N PHE A 88 -1.63 -7.68 3.61
CA PHE A 88 -1.81 -8.71 2.59
C PHE A 88 -0.62 -9.68 2.55
N GLU A 89 0.61 -9.16 2.58
CA GLU A 89 1.82 -9.98 2.61
C GLU A 89 1.90 -10.84 3.88
N GLU A 90 1.51 -10.30 5.04
CA GLU A 90 1.49 -11.03 6.29
C GLU A 90 0.46 -12.17 6.27
N LYS A 91 -0.76 -11.92 5.77
CA LYS A 91 -1.78 -12.97 5.59
C LYS A 91 -1.29 -14.06 4.65
N GLN A 92 -0.65 -13.68 3.55
CA GLN A 92 -0.10 -14.65 2.60
C GLN A 92 1.00 -15.50 3.24
N ARG A 93 1.88 -14.89 4.04
CA ARG A 93 2.93 -15.60 4.80
C ARG A 93 2.33 -16.53 5.84
N ALA A 94 1.34 -16.07 6.60
CA ALA A 94 0.65 -16.88 7.61
C ALA A 94 -0.05 -18.10 6.98
N TYR A 95 -0.71 -17.92 5.83
CA TYR A 95 -1.36 -19.00 5.10
C TYR A 95 -0.35 -20.06 4.61
N ARG A 96 0.79 -19.64 4.04
CA ARG A 96 1.87 -20.56 3.64
C ARG A 96 2.46 -21.30 4.85
N GLY A 97 2.79 -20.58 5.92
CA GLY A 97 3.34 -21.20 7.13
C GLY A 97 2.35 -22.11 7.87
N GLN A 98 1.04 -21.94 7.67
CA GLN A 98 0.04 -22.88 8.18
C GLN A 98 -0.04 -24.15 7.31
N GLN A 99 0.01 -24.01 5.98
CA GLN A 99 0.09 -25.15 5.07
C GLN A 99 1.33 -26.01 5.33
N GLU A 100 2.50 -25.38 5.52
CA GLU A 100 3.75 -26.09 5.82
C GLU A 100 3.64 -26.87 7.14
N ARG A 101 3.15 -26.23 8.21
CA ARG A 101 2.95 -26.91 9.51
C ARG A 101 1.93 -28.04 9.44
N SER A 102 0.84 -27.87 8.69
CA SER A 102 -0.14 -28.95 8.48
C SER A 102 0.47 -30.11 7.68
N ALA A 103 1.28 -29.83 6.66
CA ALA A 103 1.99 -30.85 5.89
C ALA A 103 3.03 -31.61 6.73
N GLU A 104 3.78 -30.91 7.59
CA GLU A 104 4.73 -31.53 8.53
C GLU A 104 4.02 -32.47 9.52
N GLN A 105 2.88 -32.05 10.08
CA GLN A 105 2.07 -32.89 10.99
C GLN A 105 1.55 -34.16 10.29
N GLU A 106 1.11 -34.07 9.04
CA GLU A 106 0.69 -35.24 8.27
C GLU A 106 1.85 -36.22 7.99
N LEU A 107 3.05 -35.69 7.71
CA LEU A 107 4.25 -36.49 7.50
C LEU A 107 4.72 -37.19 8.79
N GLU A 108 4.69 -36.52 9.93
CA GLU A 108 5.04 -37.09 11.24
C GLU A 108 4.09 -38.24 11.62
N VAL A 109 2.78 -38.03 11.50
CA VAL A 109 1.77 -39.06 11.77
C VAL A 109 1.95 -40.27 10.85
N GLY A 110 2.29 -40.03 9.58
CA GLY A 110 2.61 -41.09 8.62
C GLY A 110 3.86 -41.90 9.00
N ASN A 111 4.89 -41.22 9.52
CA ASN A 111 6.14 -41.85 9.96
C ASN A 111 5.95 -42.70 11.22
N ASP A 112 5.23 -42.18 12.22
CA ASP A 112 4.86 -42.91 13.44
C ASP A 112 4.08 -44.19 13.11
N ASN A 113 3.15 -44.11 12.15
CA ASN A 113 2.34 -45.25 11.75
C ASN A 113 3.16 -46.29 10.98
N ARG A 114 4.13 -45.86 10.15
CA ARG A 114 5.12 -46.76 9.50
C ARG A 114 6.02 -47.44 10.52
N GLU A 115 6.47 -46.71 11.55
CA GLU A 115 7.35 -47.26 12.57
C GLU A 115 6.61 -48.28 13.45
N ARG A 116 5.35 -47.98 13.82
CA ARG A 116 4.46 -48.93 14.52
C ARG A 116 4.21 -50.20 13.70
N LYS A 117 3.96 -50.09 12.39
CA LYS A 117 3.83 -51.25 11.50
C LYS A 117 5.12 -52.07 11.43
N SER A 118 6.27 -51.40 11.32
CA SER A 118 7.59 -52.06 11.28
C SER A 118 7.90 -52.80 12.58
N LYS A 119 7.59 -52.21 13.74
CA LYS A 119 7.70 -52.85 15.07
C LYS A 119 6.72 -54.01 15.23
N GLY A 120 5.49 -53.88 14.76
CA GLY A 120 4.49 -54.96 14.75
C GLY A 120 4.89 -56.15 13.89
N GLN A 121 5.50 -55.90 12.74
CA GLN A 121 5.99 -56.95 11.83
C GLN A 121 7.26 -57.64 12.34
N LYS A 122 8.15 -56.90 13.01
CA LYS A 122 9.30 -57.47 13.76
C LYS A 122 8.85 -58.35 14.93
N LYS A 123 7.77 -58.00 15.63
CA LYS A 123 7.20 -58.85 16.69
C LYS A 123 6.54 -60.12 16.16
N LYS A 124 5.90 -60.08 14.98
CA LYS A 124 5.35 -61.28 14.32
C LYS A 124 6.45 -62.25 13.88
N THR A 125 7.55 -61.74 13.32
CA THR A 125 8.70 -62.57 12.88
C THR A 125 9.54 -63.09 14.05
N LEU A 126 9.64 -62.35 15.17
CA LEU A 126 10.31 -62.86 16.39
C LEU A 126 9.46 -63.89 17.16
N GLY A 127 8.13 -63.85 17.00
CA GLY A 127 7.20 -64.86 17.54
C GLY A 127 7.18 -66.20 16.78
N GLU A 128 7.69 -66.23 15.54
CA GLU A 128 7.82 -67.47 14.74
C GLU A 128 9.18 -68.17 14.91
N ALA A 129 10.16 -67.56 15.60
CA ALA A 129 11.46 -68.17 15.85
C ALA A 129 11.54 -69.04 17.13
N PHE A 130 10.42 -69.23 17.86
CA PHE A 130 10.40 -70.03 19.11
C PHE A 130 9.71 -71.40 18.96
N PHE A 131 9.47 -71.86 17.73
CA PHE A 131 8.97 -73.21 17.46
C PHE A 131 9.93 -73.99 16.55
N CYS A 132 11.17 -74.18 17.00
CA CYS A 132 12.03 -75.24 16.46
C CYS A 132 12.16 -76.35 17.51
N ASN A 133 11.56 -77.50 17.19
CA ASN A 133 11.40 -78.67 18.05
C ASN A 133 12.73 -79.18 18.62
N PRO A 134 12.81 -79.51 19.93
CA PRO A 134 13.93 -80.24 20.49
C PRO A 134 13.80 -81.74 20.18
N TRP A 135 14.62 -82.22 19.24
CA TRP A 135 15.22 -83.55 19.21
C TRP A 135 14.30 -84.79 19.17
N LYS A 136 14.01 -85.23 17.93
CA LYS A 136 14.26 -86.63 17.58
C LYS A 136 15.75 -86.93 17.85
N VAL A 137 16.03 -87.99 18.59
CA VAL A 137 17.05 -89.05 18.36
C VAL A 137 17.38 -89.70 19.71
N ALA A 138 16.85 -90.91 19.92
CA ALA A 138 17.41 -91.92 20.83
C ALA A 138 16.84 -93.28 20.41
N GLU A 139 17.44 -93.90 19.38
CA GLU A 139 17.30 -95.32 19.07
C GLU A 139 18.55 -96.06 19.57
N LYS A 140 18.28 -97.18 20.27
CA LYS A 140 19.15 -98.30 20.69
C LYS A 140 20.11 -98.11 21.86
#